data_AF-A0A6P3AAS0-F1
#
_entry.id   AF-A0A6P3AAS0-F1
#
_cell.length_a   1.000
_cell.length_b   1.000
_cell.length_c   1.000
_cell.angle_alpha   90.00
_cell.angle_beta   90.00
_cell.angle_gamma   90.00
#
_symmetry.space_group_name_H-M   'P 1'
#
loop_
_entity.id
_entity.type
_entity.pdbx_description
1 polymer ?
#
loop_
_entity_poly.entity_id
_entity_poly.type
_entity_poly.pdbx_seq_one_letter_code
_entity_poly.pdbx_strand_id
1 'polypeptide(L)'
;MKSIIVTIATVAATATTLLAAPTVSYAQSSHSTLTRAQVRQELFDLESVGYEPIAGDGDNYPGDIVAAQERLAAKRLAERKSAEAAYGSNGAPRTDSGAPAVAVVKP
;
A
#
# COMPACT_ATOMS: atom_id res chain seq x y z
N MET A 1 -42.75 47.31 11.49
CA MET A 1 -41.76 47.37 10.38
C MET A 1 -40.48 46.63 10.74
N LYS A 2 -40.55 45.36 11.20
CA LYS A 2 -39.37 44.54 11.57
C LYS A 2 -39.44 43.09 11.08
N SER A 3 -40.43 42.81 10.23
CA SER A 3 -40.78 41.46 9.79
C SER A 3 -40.66 41.24 8.28
N ILE A 4 -40.15 42.21 7.52
CA ILE A 4 -39.94 42.06 6.06
C ILE A 4 -38.48 41.70 5.75
N ILE A 5 -37.52 42.21 6.53
CA ILE A 5 -36.08 41.97 6.33
C ILE A 5 -35.68 40.52 6.70
N VAL A 6 -36.36 39.92 7.68
CA VAL A 6 -36.05 38.55 8.15
C VAL A 6 -36.45 37.50 7.11
N THR A 7 -37.54 37.73 6.36
CA THR A 7 -38.04 36.76 5.37
C THR A 7 -37.16 36.67 4.11
N ILE A 8 -36.56 37.79 3.69
CA ILE A 8 -35.63 37.80 2.54
C ILE A 8 -34.27 37.16 2.90
N ALA A 9 -33.82 37.33 4.14
CA ALA A 9 -32.60 36.68 4.63
C ALA A 9 -32.77 35.16 4.76
N THR A 10 -33.96 34.68 5.12
CA THR A 10 -34.23 33.22 5.19
C THR A 10 -34.35 32.56 3.82
N VAL A 11 -34.82 33.27 2.78
CA VAL A 11 -34.88 32.73 1.41
C VAL A 11 -33.49 32.67 0.77
N ALA A 12 -32.60 33.61 1.10
CA ALA A 12 -31.21 33.57 0.67
C ALA A 12 -30.37 32.48 1.36
N ALA A 13 -30.71 32.13 2.61
CA ALA A 13 -30.00 31.11 3.39
C ALA A 13 -30.35 29.66 3.02
N THR A 14 -31.52 29.42 2.41
CA THR A 14 -31.93 28.08 1.96
C THR A 14 -31.63 27.79 0.48
N ALA A 15 -31.19 28.79 -0.28
CA ALA A 15 -30.87 28.64 -1.70
C ALA A 15 -29.41 28.20 -1.96
N THR A 16 -28.54 28.21 -0.96
CA THR A 16 -27.11 27.87 -1.11
C THR A 16 -26.79 26.41 -0.84
N THR A 17 -27.75 25.58 -0.39
CA THR A 17 -27.49 24.17 -0.01
C THR A 17 -27.73 23.16 -1.12
N LEU A 18 -28.14 23.57 -2.32
CA LEU A 18 -28.51 22.61 -3.38
C LEU A 18 -27.53 22.45 -4.54
N LEU A 19 -26.44 23.20 -4.62
CA LEU A 19 -25.44 23.02 -5.69
C LEU A 19 -24.01 22.89 -5.15
N ALA A 20 -23.82 22.10 -4.10
CA ALA A 20 -22.59 21.32 -3.99
C ALA A 20 -22.66 20.19 -5.04
N ALA A 21 -22.65 20.56 -6.33
CA ALA A 21 -22.35 19.60 -7.37
C ALA A 21 -20.99 18.97 -7.00
N PRO A 22 -20.83 17.65 -7.04
CA PRO A 22 -19.51 17.05 -6.95
C PRO A 22 -18.72 17.50 -8.21
N THR A 23 -18.07 18.66 -8.15
CA THR A 23 -17.24 19.20 -9.24
C THR A 23 -15.92 18.44 -9.39
N VAL A 24 -15.67 17.48 -8.51
CA VAL A 24 -14.68 16.42 -8.67
C VAL A 24 -15.26 15.26 -9.48
N SER A 25 -15.87 15.55 -10.63
CA SER A 25 -15.98 14.55 -11.68
C SER A 25 -14.58 14.43 -12.30
N TYR A 26 -13.75 13.56 -11.74
CA TYR A 26 -12.46 13.18 -12.33
C TYR A 26 -12.70 12.50 -13.68
N ALA A 27 -12.87 13.30 -14.73
CA ALA A 27 -12.82 12.87 -16.12
C ALA A 27 -11.42 13.10 -16.72
N GLN A 28 -10.59 13.90 -16.06
CA GLN A 28 -9.20 14.06 -16.44
C GLN A 28 -8.47 12.77 -16.08
N SER A 29 -8.38 11.88 -17.06
CA SER A 29 -7.59 10.66 -17.02
C SER A 29 -6.09 11.00 -16.91
N SER A 30 -5.69 11.59 -15.79
CA SER A 30 -4.30 11.59 -15.30
C SER A 30 -3.98 10.23 -14.67
N HIS A 31 -4.68 9.17 -15.09
CA HIS A 31 -4.48 7.82 -14.60
C HIS A 31 -3.35 7.23 -15.43
N SER A 32 -2.23 6.92 -14.78
CA SER A 32 -1.24 5.98 -15.30
C SER A 32 -1.99 4.75 -15.80
N THR A 33 -2.10 4.61 -17.12
CA THR A 33 -2.88 3.53 -17.72
C THR A 33 -2.18 2.22 -17.40
N LEU A 34 -2.82 1.35 -16.62
CA LEU A 34 -2.27 0.02 -16.38
C LEU A 34 -2.10 -0.70 -17.71
N THR A 35 -0.91 -1.23 -17.93
CA THR A 35 -0.65 -2.01 -19.13
C THR A 35 -1.25 -3.41 -18.96
N ARG A 36 -1.65 -4.02 -20.08
CA ARG A 36 -2.14 -5.42 -20.08
C ARG A 36 -1.08 -6.40 -19.54
N ALA A 37 0.20 -6.04 -19.66
CA ALA A 37 1.29 -6.81 -19.10
C ALA A 37 1.31 -6.72 -17.57
N GLN A 38 1.16 -5.52 -17.00
CA GLN A 38 1.09 -5.30 -15.55
C GLN A 38 -0.08 -6.04 -14.91
N VAL A 39 -1.28 -5.95 -15.49
CA VAL A 39 -2.46 -6.65 -14.95
C VAL A 39 -2.27 -8.16 -14.92
N ARG A 40 -1.67 -8.74 -15.98
CA ARG A 40 -1.36 -10.17 -16.01
C ARG A 40 -0.33 -10.55 -14.96
N GLN A 41 0.70 -9.73 -14.78
CA GLN A 41 1.70 -9.96 -13.76
C GLN A 41 1.07 -9.96 -12.36
N GLU A 42 0.17 -9.02 -12.09
CA GLU A 42 -0.55 -8.97 -10.81
C GLU A 42 -1.44 -10.20 -10.59
N LEU A 43 -2.11 -10.69 -11.63
CA LEU A 43 -2.89 -11.93 -11.56
C LEU A 43 -1.99 -13.13 -11.27
N PHE A 44 -0.84 -13.27 -11.93
CA PHE A 44 0.11 -14.35 -11.62
C PHE A 44 0.62 -14.28 -10.18
N ASP A 45 0.86 -13.07 -9.66
CA ASP A 45 1.26 -12.89 -8.26
C ASP A 45 0.15 -13.33 -7.30
N LEU A 46 -1.12 -13.03 -7.59
CA LEU A 46 -2.26 -13.48 -6.80
C LEU A 46 -2.48 -15.00 -6.90
N GLU A 47 -2.34 -15.57 -8.10
CA GLU A 47 -2.37 -17.03 -8.30
C GLU A 47 -1.27 -17.73 -7.48
N SER A 48 -0.10 -17.09 -7.33
CA SER A 48 1.01 -17.61 -6.53
C SER A 48 0.70 -17.73 -5.02
N VAL A 49 -0.39 -17.12 -4.57
CA VAL A 49 -0.91 -17.21 -3.19
C VAL A 49 -2.30 -17.88 -3.11
N GLY A 50 -2.67 -18.59 -4.19
CA GLY A 50 -3.85 -19.45 -4.24
C GLY A 50 -5.15 -18.73 -4.62
N TYR A 51 -5.08 -17.58 -5.30
CA TYR A 51 -6.25 -16.95 -5.91
C TYR A 51 -6.60 -17.63 -7.24
N GLU A 52 -7.87 -17.91 -7.51
CA GLU A 52 -8.34 -18.54 -8.75
C GLU A 52 -9.20 -17.57 -9.58
N PRO A 53 -8.61 -16.76 -10.46
CA PRO A 53 -9.36 -15.79 -11.27
C PRO A 53 -10.32 -16.43 -12.29
N ILE A 54 -10.06 -17.68 -12.70
CA ILE A 54 -10.89 -18.40 -13.70
C ILE A 54 -12.15 -18.99 -13.08
N ALA A 55 -12.09 -19.42 -11.81
CA ALA A 55 -13.25 -19.92 -11.08
C ALA A 55 -14.27 -18.78 -10.81
N GLY A 56 -13.77 -17.54 -10.75
CA GLY A 56 -14.52 -16.36 -10.34
C GLY A 56 -14.78 -16.37 -8.83
N ASP A 57 -14.85 -15.20 -8.23
CA ASP A 57 -15.08 -15.03 -6.78
C ASP A 57 -16.51 -15.42 -6.33
N GLY A 58 -17.29 -16.08 -7.21
CA GLY A 58 -18.68 -16.45 -6.96
C GLY A 58 -19.50 -15.27 -6.41
N ASP A 59 -20.16 -15.52 -5.27
CA ASP A 59 -20.90 -14.51 -4.49
C ASP A 59 -20.03 -13.78 -3.45
N ASN A 60 -18.78 -14.21 -3.27
CA ASN A 60 -17.87 -13.71 -2.24
C ASN A 60 -16.98 -12.57 -2.75
N TYR A 61 -17.24 -12.03 -3.95
CA TYR A 61 -16.56 -10.83 -4.41
C TYR A 61 -16.96 -9.62 -3.53
N PRO A 62 -16.00 -8.82 -2.99
CA PRO A 62 -14.55 -8.85 -3.24
C PRO A 62 -13.70 -9.51 -2.14
N GLY A 63 -14.27 -10.33 -1.26
CA GLY A 63 -13.58 -10.96 -0.13
C GLY A 63 -12.40 -11.84 -0.54
N ASP A 64 -12.54 -12.68 -1.57
CA ASP A 64 -11.49 -13.61 -1.99
C ASP A 64 -10.26 -12.91 -2.55
N ILE A 65 -10.46 -11.90 -3.41
CA ILE A 65 -9.36 -11.08 -3.93
C ILE A 65 -8.65 -10.29 -2.82
N VAL A 66 -9.38 -9.74 -1.84
CA VAL A 66 -8.78 -9.02 -0.71
C VAL A 66 -7.94 -9.96 0.16
N ALA A 67 -8.46 -11.14 0.49
CA ALA A 67 -7.73 -12.14 1.26
C ALA A 67 -6.46 -12.62 0.52
N ALA A 68 -6.53 -12.77 -0.81
CA ALA A 68 -5.35 -13.09 -1.61
C ALA A 68 -4.32 -11.96 -1.61
N GLN A 69 -4.73 -10.70 -1.71
CA GLN A 69 -3.84 -9.55 -1.62
C GLN A 69 -3.09 -9.49 -0.27
N GLU A 70 -3.78 -9.81 0.84
CA GLU A 70 -3.15 -9.90 2.16
C GLU A 70 -2.07 -10.99 2.22
N ARG A 71 -2.37 -12.19 1.71
CA ARG A 71 -1.40 -13.29 1.62
C ARG A 71 -0.19 -12.91 0.76
N LEU A 72 -0.42 -12.23 -0.37
CA LEU A 72 0.63 -11.73 -1.24
C LEU A 72 1.51 -10.68 -0.55
N ALA A 73 0.91 -9.77 0.21
CA ALA A 73 1.66 -8.79 1.00
C ALA A 73 2.54 -9.47 2.07
N ALA A 74 2.01 -10.49 2.74
CA ALA A 74 2.76 -11.29 3.72
C ALA A 74 3.92 -12.05 3.06
N LYS A 75 3.69 -12.69 1.90
CA LYS A 75 4.74 -13.36 1.12
C LYS A 75 5.86 -12.40 0.73
N ARG A 76 5.52 -11.23 0.16
CA ARG A 76 6.51 -10.20 -0.22
C ARG A 76 7.29 -9.67 0.98
N LEU A 77 6.65 -9.55 2.15
CA LEU A 77 7.34 -9.14 3.37
C LEU A 77 8.34 -10.21 3.84
N ALA A 78 7.96 -11.49 3.79
CA ALA A 78 8.85 -12.59 4.11
C ALA A 78 10.05 -12.66 3.15
N GLU A 79 9.81 -12.51 1.85
CA GLU A 79 10.87 -12.45 0.82
C GLU A 79 11.84 -11.29 1.08
N ARG A 80 11.34 -10.09 1.41
CA ARG A 80 12.19 -8.95 1.77
C ARG A 80 13.04 -9.22 3.00
N LYS A 81 12.45 -9.80 4.06
CA LYS A 81 13.19 -10.17 5.28
C LYS A 81 14.29 -11.19 4.99
N SER A 82 13.99 -12.18 4.15
CA SER A 82 14.98 -13.19 3.72
C SER A 82 16.10 -12.57 2.88
N ALA A 83 15.78 -11.63 1.98
CA ALA A 83 16.75 -10.91 1.18
C ALA A 83 17.67 -10.01 2.04
N GLU A 84 17.11 -9.34 3.04
CA GLU A 84 17.86 -8.53 4.00
C GLU A 84 18.79 -9.40 4.87
N ALA A 85 18.30 -10.54 5.36
CA ALA A 85 19.12 -11.52 6.07
C ALA A 85 20.24 -12.10 5.19
N ALA A 86 19.98 -12.32 3.89
CA ALA A 86 20.96 -12.85 2.95
C ALA A 86 22.09 -11.86 2.63
N TYR A 87 21.84 -10.55 2.71
CA TYR A 87 22.88 -9.53 2.53
C TYR A 87 23.78 -9.35 3.77
N GLY A 88 23.51 -10.10 4.84
CA GLY A 88 24.15 -10.00 6.13
C GLY A 88 23.59 -8.81 6.92
N SER A 89 23.34 -9.02 8.22
CA SER A 89 23.16 -7.87 9.11
C SER A 89 24.36 -6.97 8.92
N ASN A 90 24.14 -5.66 8.87
CA ASN A 90 25.13 -4.61 9.11
C ASN A 90 25.80 -4.84 10.49
N GLY A 91 26.61 -5.89 10.58
CA GLY A 91 27.44 -6.23 11.70
C GLY A 91 28.39 -5.06 11.87
N ALA A 92 28.42 -4.50 13.07
CA ALA A 92 29.37 -3.46 13.42
C ALA A 92 30.77 -3.88 12.93
N PRO A 93 31.53 -2.98 12.26
CA PRO A 93 32.88 -3.31 11.81
C PRO A 93 33.68 -3.77 13.02
N ARG A 94 33.97 -5.08 13.09
CA ARG A 94 34.79 -5.65 14.15
C ARG A 94 36.24 -5.56 13.68
N THR A 95 36.93 -4.53 14.15
CA THR A 95 38.38 -4.41 14.00
C THR A 95 39.03 -5.29 15.07
N ASP A 96 39.61 -6.42 14.66
CA ASP A 96 40.44 -7.25 15.54
C ASP A 96 41.91 -6.91 15.27
N SER A 97 42.52 -6.19 16.22
CA SER A 97 43.97 -5.95 16.19
C SER A 97 44.63 -7.09 16.96
N GLY A 98 45.15 -8.08 16.23
CA GLY A 98 45.86 -9.21 16.82
C GLY A 98 46.99 -8.74 17.73
N ALA A 99 46.80 -8.89 19.04
CA ALA A 99 47.82 -8.52 20.01
C ALA A 99 49.00 -9.51 19.91
N PRO A 100 50.26 -9.05 19.92
CA PRO A 100 51.40 -9.95 19.81
C PRO A 100 51.43 -10.92 21.00
N ALA A 101 51.59 -12.21 20.70
CA ALA A 101 51.81 -13.25 21.68
C ALA A 101 53.08 -12.93 22.49
N VAL A 102 52.91 -12.65 23.79
CA VAL A 102 54.04 -12.45 24.70
C VAL A 102 54.81 -13.76 24.80
N ALA A 103 55.97 -13.81 24.17
CA ALA A 103 56.91 -14.91 24.31
C ALA A 103 57.50 -14.88 25.72
N VAL A 104 57.01 -15.74 26.60
CA VAL A 104 57.63 -16.02 27.89
C VAL A 104 58.97 -16.72 27.63
N VAL A 105 60.05 -15.97 27.82
CA VAL A 105 61.41 -16.52 27.92
C VAL A 105 61.57 -17.11 29.31
N LYS A 106 61.79 -18.43 29.39
CA LYS A 106 62.06 -19.14 30.64
C LYS A 106 63.59 -19.17 30.88
N PRO A 107 64.07 -18.93 32.12
CA PRO A 107 65.49 -18.96 32.45
C PRO A 107 66.10 -20.36 32.38
#